data_AF-A0A7C5FTI8-F1
#
_entry.id   AF-A0A7C5FTI8-F1
#
_cell.length_a   1.000
_cell.length_b   1.000
_cell.length_c   1.000
_cell.angle_alpha   90.00
_cell.angle_beta   90.00
_cell.angle_gamma   90.00
#
_symmetry.space_group_name_H-M   'P 1'
#
loop_
_entity.id
_entity.type
_entity.pdbx_description
1 polymer ?
#
loop_
_entity_poly.entity_id
_entity_poly.type
_entity_poly.pdbx_seq_one_letter_code
_entity_poly.pdbx_strand_id
1 'polypeptide(L)' 'TSLVHTGSQYDVNGSGARIKRGGYSLINVAANYQMTPKARLFTRIDNLGDKEYEPAYGFQALGLAGYIGVEVVNR' A
#
# COMPACT_ATOMS: atom_id res chain seq x y z
N THR A 1 1.96 4.38 10.77
CA THR A 1 2.15 2.97 10.36
C THR A 1 0.81 2.27 10.37
N SER A 2 0.54 1.43 9.38
CA SER A 2 -0.67 0.60 9.29
C SER A 2 -0.35 -0.82 8.85
N LEU A 3 -1.22 -1.76 9.21
CA LEU A 3 -1.23 -3.14 8.76
C LEU A 3 -2.56 -3.38 8.06
N VAL A 4 -2.52 -3.94 6.85
CA VAL A 4 -3.70 -4.36 6.09
C VAL A 4 -3.63 -5.87 5.93
N HIS A 5 -4.74 -6.56 6.17
CA HIS A 5 -4.85 -8.00 5.95
C HIS A 5 -6.14 -8.32 5.20
N THR A 6 -6.00 -9.04 4.09
CA THR A 6 -7.11 -9.58 3.30
C THR A 6 -7.01 -11.09 3.30
N GLY A 7 -8.08 -11.76 3.72
CA GLY A 7 -8.17 -13.22 3.71
C GLY A 7 -8.31 -13.80 2.29
N SER A 8 -8.35 -15.12 2.19
CA SER A 8 -8.59 -15.78 0.89
C SER A 8 -10.00 -15.45 0.37
N GLN A 9 -10.12 -15.19 -0.93
CA GLN A 9 -11.38 -14.87 -1.58
C GLN A 9 -11.55 -15.67 -2.88
N TYR A 10 -12.78 -15.80 -3.36
CA TYR A 10 -13.04 -16.37 -4.69
C TYR A 10 -13.10 -15.25 -5.74
N ASP A 11 -12.63 -15.56 -6.94
CA ASP A 11 -12.63 -14.65 -8.09
C ASP A 11 -12.97 -15.43 -9.36
N VAL A 12 -13.08 -14.74 -10.50
CA VAL A 12 -13.29 -15.32 -11.83
C VAL A 12 -12.08 -15.02 -12.70
N ASN A 13 -11.51 -16.05 -13.31
CA ASN A 13 -10.35 -15.87 -14.19
C ASN A 13 -10.76 -15.40 -15.60
N GLY A 14 -9.78 -15.17 -16.47
CA GLY A 14 -10.03 -14.73 -17.86
C GLY A 14 -10.84 -15.69 -18.73
N SER A 15 -11.02 -16.95 -18.32
CA SER A 15 -11.86 -17.93 -19.03
C SER A 15 -13.26 -18.09 -18.42
N GLY A 16 -13.63 -17.27 -17.42
CA GLY A 16 -14.92 -17.37 -16.73
C GLY A 16 -14.98 -18.45 -15.64
N ALA A 17 -13.87 -19.13 -15.34
CA ALA A 17 -13.83 -20.15 -14.30
C ALA A 17 -13.67 -19.50 -12.92
N ARG A 18 -14.43 -20.01 -11.93
CA ARG A 18 -14.30 -19.60 -10.53
C ARG A 18 -13.00 -20.17 -9.95
N ILE A 19 -12.17 -19.29 -9.40
CA ILE A 19 -10.87 -19.61 -8.81
C ILE A 19 -10.82 -19.12 -7.35
N LYS A 20 -9.99 -19.77 -6.52
CA LYS A 20 -9.72 -19.30 -5.16
C LYS A 20 -8.37 -18.58 -5.13
N ARG A 21 -8.36 -17.35 -4.61
CA ARG A 21 -7.19 -16.51 -4.44
C ARG A 21 -6.71 -16.58 -2.99
N GLY A 22 -5.39 -16.66 -2.81
CA GLY A 22 -4.77 -16.55 -1.50
C GLY A 22 -4.97 -15.14 -0.91
N GLY A 23 -4.96 -15.05 0.41
CA GLY A 23 -4.93 -13.77 1.11
C GLY A 23 -3.56 -13.11 1.04
N TYR A 24 -3.49 -11.85 1.47
CA TYR A 24 -2.24 -11.09 1.56
C TYR A 24 -2.27 -10.16 2.78
N SER A 25 -1.08 -9.80 3.25
CA SER A 25 -0.89 -8.81 4.32
C SER A 25 0.13 -7.78 3.87
N LEU A 26 -0.14 -6.51 4.14
CA LEU A 26 0.72 -5.38 3.77
C LEU A 26 1.03 -4.56 5.01
N ILE A 27 2.29 -4.17 5.16
CA ILE A 27 2.74 -3.24 6.19
C ILE A 27 3.09 -1.92 5.50
N ASN A 28 2.47 -0.83 5.93
CA ASN A 28 2.77 0.50 5.43
C ASN A 28 3.30 1.38 6.56
N VAL A 29 4.38 2.11 6.31
CA VAL A 29 5.03 2.99 7.28
C VAL A 29 4.93 4.42 6.79
N ALA A 30 4.71 5.35 7.71
CA ALA A 30 4.76 6.78 7.40
C ALA A 30 5.38 7.52 8.58
N ALA A 31 6.19 8.53 8.28
CA ALA A 31 6.81 9.40 9.24
C ALA A 31 6.65 10.86 8.80
N ASN A 32 6.56 11.75 9.79
CA ASN A 32 6.45 13.18 9.57
C ASN A 32 7.46 13.90 10.47
N TYR A 33 8.13 14.91 9.93
CA TYR A 33 9.11 15.71 10.65
C TYR A 33 8.83 17.21 10.44
N GLN A 34 8.57 17.93 11.53
CA GLN A 34 8.36 19.36 11.49
C GLN A 34 9.72 20.07 11.32
N MET A 35 10.03 20.49 10.09
CA MET A 35 11.31 21.15 9.80
C MET A 35 11.35 22.58 10.32
N THR A 36 10.26 23.33 10.14
CA THR A 36 10.09 24.72 10.62
C THR A 36 8.63 24.95 11.03
N PRO A 37 8.24 26.06 11.67
CA PRO A 37 6.83 26.33 11.98
C PRO A 37 5.88 26.37 10.78
N LYS A 38 6.41 26.51 9.55
CA LYS A 38 5.64 26.62 8.30
C LYS A 38 5.87 25.47 7.32
N ALA A 39 6.75 24.51 7.63
CA ALA A 39 7.10 23.43 6.71
C ALA A 39 7.27 22.09 7.43
N ARG A 40 6.67 21.03 6.86
CA ARG A 40 6.73 19.65 7.36
C ARG A 40 7.24 18.73 6.26
N LEU A 41 8.25 17.91 6.56
CA LEU A 41 8.68 16.80 5.71
C LEU A 41 7.78 15.60 6.02
N PHE A 42 7.26 14.94 5.01
CA PHE A 42 6.57 13.66 5.16
C PHE A 42 7.26 12.59 4.33
N THR A 43 7.27 11.38 4.85
CA THR A 43 7.71 10.18 4.15
C THR A 43 6.71 9.06 4.35
N ARG A 44 6.51 8.24 3.32
CA ARG A 44 5.66 7.05 3.36
C ARG A 44 6.29 5.93 2.55
N ILE A 45 6.23 4.72 3.09
CA ILE A 45 6.60 3.49 2.42
C ILE A 45 5.38 2.59 2.45
N ASP A 46 4.88 2.23 1.27
CA ASP A 46 3.80 1.25 1.12
C ASP A 46 4.39 -0.11 0.76
N ASN A 47 3.73 -1.16 1.25
CA ASN A 47 4.11 -2.55 1.02
C ASN A 47 5.57 -2.81 1.41
N LEU A 48 5.93 -2.51 2.67
CA LEU A 48 7.30 -2.59 3.19
C LEU A 48 7.97 -3.96 2.98
N GLY A 49 7.17 -5.04 2.98
CA GLY A 49 7.66 -6.40 2.75
C GLY A 49 7.75 -6.80 1.28
N ASP A 50 7.54 -5.87 0.34
CA ASP A 50 7.54 -6.06 -1.10
C ASP A 50 6.70 -7.26 -1.56
N LYS A 51 5.49 -7.37 -1.00
CA LYS A 51 4.60 -8.47 -1.32
C LYS A 51 4.06 -8.29 -2.73
N GLU A 52 4.31 -9.26 -3.61
CA GLU A 52 3.56 -9.39 -4.86
C GLU A 52 2.12 -9.87 -4.56
N TYR A 53 1.13 -9.10 -5.01
CA TYR A 53 -0.28 -9.41 -4.83
C TYR A 53 -1.14 -8.79 -5.93
N GLU A 54 -2.32 -9.36 -6.12
CA GLU A 54 -3.35 -8.79 -6.99
C GLU A 54 -4.64 -8.69 -6.17
N PRO A 55 -5.18 -7.48 -5.93
CA PRO A 55 -6.46 -7.27 -5.27
C PRO A 55 -7.63 -7.93 -6.02
N ALA A 56 -7.51 -8.02 -7.35
CA ALA A 56 -8.41 -8.70 -8.26
C ALA A 56 -7.58 -9.47 -9.29
N TYR A 57 -8.09 -10.60 -9.79
CA TYR A 57 -7.39 -11.43 -10.77
C TYR A 57 -6.91 -10.62 -11.98
N GLY A 58 -5.62 -10.69 -12.29
CA GLY A 58 -5.02 -10.02 -13.45
C GLY A 58 -4.76 -8.52 -13.26
N PHE A 59 -5.06 -7.96 -12.08
CA PHE A 59 -4.72 -6.58 -11.72
C PHE A 59 -3.60 -6.57 -10.68
N GLN A 60 -2.37 -6.60 -11.17
CA GLN A 60 -1.18 -6.52 -10.33
C GLN A 60 -1.16 -5.20 -9.57
N ALA A 61 -1.09 -5.28 -8.24
CA ALA A 61 -0.86 -4.09 -7.43
C ALA A 61 0.63 -3.72 -7.40
N LEU A 62 0.89 -2.48 -7.02
CA LEU A 62 2.26 -1.99 -6.85
C LEU A 62 2.97 -2.76 -5.73
N GLY A 63 4.23 -3.13 -5.99
CA GLY A 63 5.15 -3.70 -4.99
C GLY A 63 5.56 -2.67 -3.93
N LEU A 64 6.80 -2.73 -3.47
CA LEU A 64 7.35 -1.71 -2.58
C LEU A 64 7.32 -0.32 -3.24
N ALA A 65 6.73 0.66 -2.57
CA ALA A 65 6.66 2.03 -3.06
C ALA A 65 7.05 3.04 -1.99
N GLY A 66 7.89 4.02 -2.36
CA GLY A 66 8.34 5.08 -1.47
C GLY A 66 7.87 6.46 -1.94
N TYR A 67 7.44 7.28 -0.99
CA TYR A 67 7.01 8.65 -1.19
C TYR A 67 7.70 9.56 -0.19
N ILE A 68 8.14 10.72 -0.65
CA ILE A 68 8.72 11.77 0.18
C ILE A 68 8.24 13.13 -0.35
N GLY A 69 7.96 14.06 0.54
CA GLY A 69 7.56 15.40 0.14
C GLY A 69 7.59 16.40 1.27
N VAL A 70 7.39 17.66 0.91
CA VAL A 70 7.33 18.78 1.85
C VAL A 70 5.95 19.42 1.76
N GLU A 71 5.32 19.62 2.90
CA GLU A 71 4.05 20.30 3.05
C GLU A 71 4.27 21.70 3.64
N VAL A 72 3.64 22.71 3.03
CA VAL A 72 3.50 24.04 3.62
C VAL A 72 2.33 23.98 4.59
N VAL A 73 2.60 24.24 5.87
CA VAL A 73 1.58 24.23 6.92
C VAL A 73 1.30 25.66 7.38
N ASN A 74 0.04 26.09 7.25
CA ASN A 74 -0.44 27.32 7.87
C ASN A 74 -1.08 26.94 9.20
N ARG A 75 -0.60 27.57 10.29
CA ARG A 75 -1.20 27.42 11.62
C ARG A 75 -2.46 28.27 11.77
#